data_AF-A0A6V7L4Q8-F1
#
_entry.id   AF-A0A6V7L4Q8-F1
#
_cell.length_a   1.000
_cell.length_b   1.000
_cell.length_c   1.000
_cell.angle_alpha   90.00
_cell.angle_beta   90.00
_cell.angle_gamma   90.00
#
_symmetry.space_group_name_H-M   'P 1'
#
loop_
_entity.id
_entity.type
_entity.pdbx_description
1 polymer ?
#
loop_
_entity_poly.entity_id
_entity_poly.type
_entity_poly.pdbx_seq_one_letter_code
_entity_poly.pdbx_strand_id
1 'polypeptide(L)' 'PCGTNLAVVSQDGFLRVFHYDTMELVGSARSYFGGFLCVCWSPDGRYVVVGGEDDLVTIWSFHEKRVVARGQGHHSW' A
#
# COMPACT_ATOMS: atom_id res chain seq x y z
N PRO A 1 -7.81 8.58 10.10
CA PRO A 1 -7.03 7.39 10.53
C PRO A 1 -7.04 7.24 12.07
N CYS A 2 -7.52 6.10 12.58
CA CYS A 2 -7.66 5.80 14.02
C CYS A 2 -6.40 5.22 14.68
N GLY A 3 -5.25 5.21 13.99
CA GLY A 3 -3.96 4.81 14.57
C GLY A 3 -3.75 3.30 14.80
N THR A 4 -4.76 2.46 14.56
CA THR A 4 -4.74 1.02 14.86
C THR A 4 -4.01 0.17 13.81
N ASN A 5 -3.86 0.67 12.58
CA ASN A 5 -3.21 -0.06 11.50
C ASN A 5 -1.97 0.68 11.00
N LEU A 6 -0.89 -0.05 10.79
CA LEU A 6 0.38 0.43 10.27
C LEU A 6 0.57 -0.09 8.85
N ALA A 7 0.75 0.81 7.88
CA ALA A 7 1.14 0.43 6.52
C ALA A 7 2.64 0.67 6.33
N VAL A 8 3.33 -0.33 5.82
CA VAL A 8 4.77 -0.32 5.56
C VAL A 8 5.01 -0.68 4.12
N VAL A 9 5.81 0.12 3.43
CA VAL A 9 6.33 -0.14 2.09
C VAL A 9 7.84 -0.32 2.15
N SER A 10 8.37 -1.17 1.27
CA SER A 10 9.79 -1.52 1.27
C SER A 10 10.30 -1.69 -0.16
N GLN A 11 11.62 -1.64 -0.30
CA GLN A 11 12.35 -1.86 -1.54
C GLN A 11 12.24 -3.30 -2.05
N ASP A 12 11.75 -4.23 -1.22
CA ASP A 12 11.41 -5.59 -1.64
C ASP A 12 10.16 -5.67 -2.53
N GLY A 13 9.50 -4.54 -2.77
CA GLY A 13 8.31 -4.44 -3.63
C GLY A 13 7.02 -4.82 -2.93
N PHE A 14 7.02 -4.91 -1.59
CA PHE A 14 5.83 -5.26 -0.82
C PHE A 14 5.28 -4.08 -0.02
N LEU A 15 3.96 -3.90 -0.14
CA LEU A 15 3.13 -3.22 0.83
C LEU A 15 2.71 -4.27 1.86
N ARG A 16 2.91 -3.98 3.14
CA ARG A 16 2.43 -4.79 4.27
C ARG A 16 1.62 -3.91 5.20
N VAL A 17 0.46 -4.41 5.60
CA VAL A 17 -0.41 -3.74 6.56
C VAL A 17 -0.49 -4.59 7.81
N PHE A 18 -0.13 -3.99 8.94
CA PHE A 18 -0.11 -4.63 10.25
C PHE A 18 -1.15 -4.01 11.16
N HIS A 19 -1.72 -4.82 12.04
CA HIS A 19 -2.44 -4.31 13.19
C HIS A 19 -1.40 -3.91 14.24
N TYR A 20 -1.39 -2.65 14.67
CA TYR A 20 -0.31 -2.08 15.48
C TYR A 20 -0.22 -2.73 16.85
N ASP A 21 -1.35 -2.96 17.52
CA ASP A 21 -1.36 -3.47 18.90
C ASP A 21 -0.92 -4.94 19.00
N THR A 22 -1.27 -5.75 18.00
CA THR A 22 -0.99 -7.21 17.99
C THR A 22 0.23 -7.55 17.15
N MET A 23 0.75 -6.60 16.37
CA MET A 23 1.84 -6.80 15.39
C MET A 23 1.53 -7.89 14.36
N GLU A 24 0.25 -8.16 14.10
CA GLU A 24 -0.17 -9.19 13.15
C GLU A 24 -0.29 -8.62 11.73
N LEU A 25 0.11 -9.42 10.74
CA LEU A 25 -0.05 -9.07 9.34
C LEU A 25 -1.53 -9.21 8.93
N VAL A 26 -2.16 -8.09 8.61
CA VAL A 26 -3.56 -8.03 8.17
C VAL A 26 -3.67 -8.37 6.68
N GLY A 27 -2.71 -7.90 5.89
CA GLY A 27 -2.67 -8.11 4.45
C GLY A 27 -1.41 -7.54 3.80
N SER A 28 -1.21 -7.90 2.54
CA SER A 28 -0.09 -7.43 1.74
C SER A 28 -0.45 -7.25 0.27
N ALA A 29 0.36 -6.47 -0.43
CA ALA A 29 0.30 -6.32 -1.87
C ALA A 29 1.72 -6.23 -2.44
N ARG A 30 1.87 -6.57 -3.71
CA ARG A 30 3.16 -6.53 -4.41
C ARG A 30 3.10 -5.58 -5.61
N SER A 31 4.18 -4.83 -5.82
CA SER A 31 4.43 -4.09 -7.05
C SER A 31 4.60 -5.06 -8.24
N TYR A 32 4.48 -4.55 -9.45
CA TYR A 32 4.85 -5.35 -10.63
C TYR A 32 6.36 -5.40 -10.81
N PHE A 33 7.03 -4.31 -10.48
CA PHE A 33 8.47 -4.16 -10.59
C PHE A 33 8.98 -3.17 -9.53
N GLY A 34 10.21 -3.37 -9.06
CA GLY A 34 10.88 -2.46 -8.13
C GLY A 34 10.21 -2.32 -6.76
N GLY A 35 10.71 -1.38 -5.98
CA GLY A 35 10.24 -1.06 -4.63
C GLY A 35 9.02 -0.15 -4.60
N PHE A 36 8.26 -0.20 -3.49
CA PHE A 36 7.33 0.89 -3.16
C PHE A 36 8.08 1.96 -2.36
N LEU A 37 7.87 3.22 -2.72
CA LEU A 37 8.64 4.37 -2.19
C LEU A 37 7.83 5.21 -1.22
N CYS A 38 6.51 5.25 -1.39
CA CYS A 38 5.62 6.05 -0.57
C CYS A 38 4.29 5.34 -0.31
N VAL A 39 3.63 5.73 0.79
CA VAL A 39 2.34 5.17 1.21
C VAL A 39 1.48 6.25 1.86
N CYS A 40 0.18 6.22 1.59
CA CYS A 40 -0.80 7.11 2.21
C CYS A 40 -2.11 6.36 2.49
N TRP A 41 -2.73 6.65 3.62
CA TRP A 41 -4.06 6.14 3.96
C TRP A 41 -5.13 7.12 3.48
N SER A 42 -6.25 6.60 3.01
CA SER A 42 -7.44 7.41 2.84
C SER A 42 -7.94 7.94 4.20
N PRO A 43 -8.57 9.14 4.26
CA PRO A 43 -9.05 9.71 5.51
C PRO A 43 -10.02 8.79 6.27
N ASP A 44 -10.85 8.05 5.51
CA ASP A 44 -11.82 7.07 5.99
C ASP A 44 -11.21 5.70 6.34
N GLY A 45 -9.91 5.50 6.10
CA GLY A 45 -9.18 4.26 6.41
C GLY A 45 -9.53 3.06 5.53
N ARG A 46 -10.33 3.24 4.48
CA ARG A 46 -10.77 2.13 3.60
C ARG A 46 -9.74 1.73 2.57
N TYR A 47 -8.88 2.66 2.18
CA TYR A 47 -7.91 2.48 1.12
C TYR A 47 -6.50 2.87 1.56
N VAL A 48 -5.53 2.17 0.98
CA VAL A 48 -4.12 2.52 1.04
C VAL A 48 -3.66 2.77 -0.39
N VAL A 49 -3.01 3.90 -0.60
CA VAL A 49 -2.40 4.27 -1.87
C VAL A 49 -0.90 4.16 -1.71
N VAL A 50 -0.24 3.51 -2.68
CA VAL A 50 1.22 3.39 -2.74
C VAL A 50 1.72 3.80 -4.12
N GLY A 51 2.87 4.47 -4.13
CA GLY A 51 3.64 4.77 -5.34
C GLY A 51 4.98 4.05 -5.29
N GLY A 52 5.44 3.54 -6.43
CA GLY A 52 6.67 2.76 -6.53
C GLY A 52 7.50 3.10 -7.75
N GLU A 53 8.58 2.34 -7.91
CA GLU A 53 9.52 2.42 -9.04
C GLU A 53 8.94 1.86 -10.35
N ASP A 54 7.72 1.32 -10.34
CA ASP A 54 7.02 0.83 -11.52
C ASP A 54 6.20 1.91 -12.26
N ASP A 55 6.36 3.19 -11.88
CA ASP A 55 5.62 4.36 -12.39
C ASP A 55 4.10 4.29 -12.16
N LEU A 56 3.65 3.33 -11.34
CA LEU A 56 2.24 3.12 -11.05
C LEU A 56 1.86 3.64 -9.68
N VAL A 57 0.63 4.13 -9.61
CA VAL A 57 -0.07 4.34 -8.34
C VAL A 57 -0.94 3.12 -8.09
N THR A 58 -0.68 2.37 -7.03
CA THR A 58 -1.48 1.21 -6.65
C THR A 58 -2.45 1.56 -5.54
N ILE A 59 -3.73 1.20 -5.73
CA ILE A 59 -4.80 1.38 -4.76
C ILE A 59 -5.17 0.02 -4.17
N TRP A 60 -5.02 -0.12 -2.86
CA TRP A 60 -5.32 -1.34 -2.11
C TRP A 60 -6.48 -1.11 -1.15
N SER A 61 -7.47 -2.01 -1.18
CA SER A 61 -8.64 -1.96 -0.30
C SER A 61 -8.35 -2.71 1.00
N PHE A 62 -8.50 -2.02 2.13
CA PHE A 62 -8.32 -2.61 3.46
C PHE A 62 -9.40 -3.65 3.78
N HIS A 63 -10.64 -3.40 3.37
CA HIS A 63 -11.76 -4.31 3.58
C HIS A 63 -11.61 -5.61 2.77
N GLU A 64 -11.24 -5.48 1.49
CA GLU A 64 -11.10 -6.64 0.59
C GLU A 64 -9.71 -7.30 0.67
N LYS A 65 -8.77 -6.65 1.35
CA LYS A 65 -7.37 -7.07 1.50
C LYS A 65 -6.67 -7.36 0.17
N ARG A 66 -7.00 -6.60 -0.88
CA ARG A 66 -6.45 -6.77 -2.24
C ARG A 66 -6.31 -5.46 -2.97
N VAL A 67 -5.49 -5.47 -4.02
CA VAL A 67 -5.37 -4.37 -4.97
C VAL A 67 -6.68 -4.26 -5.75
N VAL A 68 -7.27 -3.07 -5.79
CA VAL A 68 -8.54 -2.79 -6.48
C VAL A 68 -8.34 -2.00 -7.76
N ALA A 69 -7.25 -1.22 -7.86
CA ALA A 69 -6.92 -0.47 -9.06
C ALA A 69 -5.43 -0.14 -9.12
N ARG A 70 -4.97 0.16 -10.35
CA ARG A 70 -3.66 0.78 -10.60
C ARG A 70 -3.83 1.92 -11.61
N GLY A 71 -3.24 3.06 -11.31
CA GLY A 71 -3.22 4.24 -12.17
C GLY A 71 -1.87 4.36 -12.88
N GLN A 72 -1.93 4.53 -14.20
CA GLN A 72 -0.79 4.93 -15.03
C GLN A 72 -0.81 6.45 -15.22
N GLY A 73 0.35 7.05 -15.39
CA GLY A 73 0.47 8.48 -15.73
C GLY A 73 1.80 9.10 -15.37
N HIS A 74 2.51 8.54 -14.39
CA HIS A 74 3.90 8.89 -14.16
C HIS A 74 4.79 8.22 -15.22
N HIS A 75 5.88 8.88 -15.59
CA HIS A 75 6.89 8.38 -16.54
C HIS A 75 8.26 8.18 -15.85
N SER A 76 8.27 8.32 -14.52
CA SER A 76 9.39 8.14 -13.60
C SER A 76 8.86 8.14 -12.16
N TRP A 77 9.62 7.51 -11.27
CA TRP A 77 9.59 7.66 -9.81
C TRP A 77 9.78 9.10 -9.33
#